data_AF-A0A3A3GED1-F1
#
_entry.id   AF-A0A3A3GED1-F1
#
_cell.length_a   1.000
_cell.length_b   1.000
_cell.length_c   1.000
_cell.angle_alpha   90.00
_cell.angle_beta   90.00
_cell.angle_gamma   90.00
#
_symmetry.space_group_name_H-M   'P 1'
#
loop_
_entity.id
_entity.type
_entity.pdbx_description
1 polymer ?
#
loop_
_entity_poly.entity_id
_entity_poly.type
_entity_poly.pdbx_seq_one_letter_code
_entity_poly.pdbx_strand_id
1 'polypeptide(L)'
;MHDNHAYRTAKRDVERKMGLAIHATIYVAVNTGLMLFNFLIVPHKLWAGWPLLGWGIGLLFHALAVFLHGPGAAWKQRLIEKEMRKHRP
;
A
#
# COMPACT_ATOMS: atom_id res chain seq x y z
N MET A 1 -32.46 -4.01 -6.88
CA MET A 1 -31.20 -3.50 -7.46
C MET A 1 -30.27 -2.89 -6.39
N HIS A 2 -30.21 -3.44 -5.17
CA HIS A 2 -29.39 -2.91 -4.07
C HIS A 2 -27.96 -3.52 -4.02
N ASP A 3 -27.69 -4.57 -4.79
CA ASP A 3 -26.40 -5.30 -4.74
C ASP A 3 -25.26 -4.59 -5.48
N ASN A 4 -25.59 -3.68 -6.40
CA ASN A 4 -24.61 -3.09 -7.31
C ASN A 4 -23.66 -2.10 -6.60
N HIS A 5 -24.10 -1.46 -5.51
CA HIS A 5 -23.26 -0.50 -4.78
C HIS A 5 -22.27 -1.22 -3.85
N ALA A 6 -22.72 -2.25 -3.13
CA ALA A 6 -21.86 -3.07 -2.26
C ALA A 6 -20.79 -3.81 -3.08
N TYR A 7 -21.18 -4.39 -4.22
CA TYR A 7 -20.25 -5.07 -5.13
C TYR A 7 -19.20 -4.11 -5.71
N ARG A 8 -19.61 -2.91 -6.18
CA ARG A 8 -18.66 -1.91 -6.71
C ARG A 8 -17.67 -1.42 -5.65
N THR A 9 -18.10 -1.29 -4.41
CA THR A 9 -17.23 -0.86 -3.30
C THR A 9 -16.22 -1.94 -2.95
N ALA A 10 -16.69 -3.20 -2.81
CA ALA A 10 -15.82 -4.35 -2.57
C ALA A 10 -14.80 -4.55 -3.70
N LYS A 11 -15.24 -4.43 -4.96
CA LYS A 11 -14.35 -4.54 -6.14
C LYS A 11 -13.25 -3.47 -6.12
N ARG A 12 -13.61 -2.21 -5.85
CA ARG A 12 -12.65 -1.09 -5.81
C ARG A 12 -11.62 -1.24 -4.69
N ASP A 13 -12.00 -1.82 -3.56
CA ASP A 13 -11.08 -2.10 -2.46
C ASP A 13 -10.10 -3.23 -2.80
N VAL A 14 -10.56 -4.27 -3.51
CA VAL A 14 -9.70 -5.37 -3.98
C VAL A 14 -8.71 -4.87 -5.02
N GLU A 15 -9.16 -4.09 -6.02
CA GLU A 15 -8.29 -3.52 -7.06
C GLU A 15 -7.19 -2.64 -6.47
N ARG A 16 -7.49 -1.83 -5.45
CA ARG A 16 -6.50 -1.02 -4.74
C ARG A 16 -5.45 -1.88 -4.01
N LYS A 17 -5.88 -2.93 -3.33
CA LYS A 17 -4.97 -3.86 -2.64
C LYS A 17 -4.08 -4.61 -3.63
N MET A 18 -4.64 -5.07 -4.75
CA MET A 18 -3.88 -5.72 -5.82
C MET A 18 -2.86 -4.77 -6.45
N GLY A 19 -3.24 -3.51 -6.73
CA GLY A 19 -2.33 -2.50 -7.26
C GLY A 19 -1.12 -2.26 -6.33
N LEU A 20 -1.35 -2.20 -5.01
CA LEU A 20 -0.28 -2.10 -4.03
C LEU A 20 0.60 -3.36 -3.99
N ALA A 21 0.00 -4.55 -4.01
CA ALA A 21 0.73 -5.81 -3.97
C ALA A 21 1.63 -5.99 -5.20
N ILE A 22 1.15 -5.64 -6.40
CA ILE A 22 1.94 -5.66 -7.64
C ILE A 22 3.11 -4.68 -7.54
N HIS A 23 2.87 -3.44 -7.11
CA HIS A 23 3.94 -2.45 -6.93
C HIS A 23 4.98 -2.91 -5.90
N ALA A 24 4.54 -3.47 -4.77
CA ALA A 24 5.45 -4.00 -3.75
C ALA A 24 6.27 -5.19 -4.27
N THR A 25 5.64 -6.10 -5.03
CA THR A 25 6.32 -7.26 -5.63
C THR A 25 7.38 -6.82 -6.63
N ILE A 26 7.04 -5.90 -7.55
CA ILE A 26 7.99 -5.33 -8.51
C ILE A 26 9.11 -4.60 -7.78
N TYR A 27 8.79 -3.83 -6.74
CA TYR A 27 9.78 -3.14 -5.92
C TYR A 27 10.78 -4.13 -5.31
N VAL A 28 10.31 -5.20 -4.66
CA VAL A 28 11.19 -6.22 -4.08
C VAL A 28 12.04 -6.90 -5.16
N ALA A 29 11.44 -7.29 -6.29
CA ALA A 29 12.16 -7.95 -7.38
C ALA A 29 13.27 -7.06 -7.97
N VAL A 30 12.95 -5.79 -8.27
CA VAL A 30 13.90 -4.83 -8.85
C VAL A 30 15.00 -4.46 -7.86
N ASN A 31 14.66 -4.21 -6.59
CA ASN A 31 15.67 -3.89 -5.56
C ASN A 31 16.58 -5.08 -5.26
N THR A 32 16.04 -6.29 -5.23
CA THR A 32 16.86 -7.51 -5.08
C THR A 32 17.81 -7.66 -6.26
N GLY A 33 17.33 -7.45 -7.49
CA GLY A 33 18.16 -7.49 -8.70
C GLY A 33 19.26 -6.42 -8.71
N LEU A 34 18.93 -5.18 -8.34
CA LEU A 34 19.89 -4.07 -8.23
C LEU A 34 20.93 -4.30 -7.14
N MET A 35 20.51 -4.84 -5.98
CA MET A 35 21.43 -5.16 -4.89
C MET A 35 22.39 -6.29 -5.31
N LEU A 36 21.89 -7.33 -5.98
CA LEU A 36 22.73 -8.37 -6.58
C LEU A 36 23.72 -7.79 -7.59
N PHE A 37 23.23 -6.94 -8.50
CA PHE A 37 24.06 -6.30 -9.53
C PHE A 37 25.14 -5.41 -8.92
N ASN A 38 24.83 -4.66 -7.86
CA ASN A 38 25.79 -3.84 -7.14
C ASN A 38 26.89 -4.69 -6.50
N PHE A 39 26.53 -5.82 -5.88
CA PHE A 39 27.49 -6.77 -5.32
C PHE A 39 28.38 -7.43 -6.39
N LEU A 40 27.81 -7.71 -7.58
CA LEU A 40 28.51 -8.42 -8.65
C LEU A 40 29.42 -7.51 -9.50
N ILE A 41 29.03 -6.25 -9.74
CA ILE A 41 29.71 -5.39 -10.73
C ILE A 41 30.55 -4.28 -10.08
N VAL A 42 30.05 -3.59 -9.04
CA VAL A 42 30.77 -2.46 -8.41
C VAL A 42 30.56 -2.43 -6.88
N PRO A 43 31.22 -3.31 -6.12
CA PRO A 43 31.02 -3.39 -4.66
C PRO A 43 31.48 -2.14 -3.89
N HIS A 44 32.26 -1.26 -4.53
CA HIS A 44 32.89 -0.08 -3.89
C HIS A 44 32.06 1.22 -4.01
N LYS A 45 30.95 1.23 -4.76
CA LYS A 45 30.06 2.39 -4.88
C LYS A 45 28.62 2.01 -4.56
N LEU A 46 28.01 2.66 -3.57
CA LEU A 46 26.61 2.50 -3.19
C LEU A 46 25.65 3.25 -4.13
N TRP A 47 25.80 3.08 -5.45
CA TRP A 47 24.93 3.76 -6.41
C TRP A 47 23.51 3.18 -6.40
N ALA A 48 23.35 1.89 -6.05
CA ALA A 48 22.06 1.23 -5.88
C ALA A 48 21.20 1.77 -4.71
N GLY A 49 21.75 2.58 -3.81
CA GLY A 49 20.99 3.22 -2.72
C GLY A 49 20.05 4.34 -3.17
N TRP A 50 20.37 5.02 -4.28
CA TRP A 50 19.57 6.13 -4.80
C TRP A 50 18.22 5.70 -5.40
N PRO A 51 18.16 4.64 -6.23
CA PRO A 51 16.87 4.05 -6.66
C PRO A 51 16.04 3.55 -5.47
N LEU A 52 16.69 2.90 -4.49
CA LEU A 52 16.07 2.42 -3.24
C LEU A 52 15.34 3.55 -2.51
N LEU A 53 16.02 4.67 -2.28
CA LEU A 53 15.48 5.84 -1.56
C LEU A 53 14.39 6.55 -2.37
N GLY A 54 14.65 6.86 -3.64
CA GLY A 54 13.69 7.58 -4.49
C GLY A 54 12.38 6.82 -4.68
N TRP A 55 12.47 5.51 -4.95
CA TRP A 55 11.28 4.68 -5.16
C TRP A 55 10.66 4.18 -3.86
N GLY A 56 11.45 4.00 -2.80
CA GLY A 56 10.96 3.63 -1.47
C GLY A 56 10.03 4.69 -0.88
N ILE A 57 10.34 5.97 -1.08
CA ILE A 57 9.47 7.08 -0.68
C ILE A 57 8.12 7.02 -1.42
N GLY A 58 8.13 6.81 -2.74
CA GLY A 58 6.91 6.68 -3.54
C GLY A 58 6.01 5.52 -3.09
N LEU A 59 6.61 4.36 -2.80
CA LEU A 59 5.89 3.19 -2.27
C LEU A 59 5.28 3.47 -0.89
N LEU A 60 6.02 4.16 -0.01
CA LEU A 60 5.55 4.57 1.32
C LEU A 60 4.31 5.46 1.23
N PHE A 61 4.32 6.47 0.36
CA PHE A 61 3.16 7.33 0.12
C PHE A 61 1.98 6.55 -0.46
N HIS A 62 2.22 5.62 -1.38
CA HIS A 62 1.16 4.78 -1.94
C HIS A 62 0.55 3.84 -0.90
N ALA A 63 1.38 3.22 -0.06
CA ALA A 63 0.95 2.37 1.05
C ALA A 63 0.13 3.17 2.08
N LEU A 64 0.58 4.37 2.45
CA LEU A 64 -0.16 5.29 3.31
C LEU A 64 -1.53 5.65 2.69
N ALA A 65 -1.58 6.00 1.41
CA ALA A 65 -2.82 6.34 0.72
C ALA A 65 -3.83 5.17 0.69
N VAL A 66 -3.35 3.94 0.47
CA VAL A 66 -4.17 2.72 0.50
C VAL A 66 -4.61 2.38 1.92
N PHE A 67 -3.76 2.56 2.93
CA PHE A 67 -4.09 2.27 4.32
C PHE A 67 -5.10 3.27 4.90
N LEU A 68 -4.94 4.56 4.57
CA LEU A 68 -5.86 5.65 4.91
C LEU A 68 -7.23 5.50 4.24
N HIS A 69 -7.29 5.08 2.97
CA HIS A 69 -8.55 4.83 2.27
C HIS A 69 -9.11 3.41 2.44
N GLY A 70 -8.33 2.49 2.99
CA GLY A 70 -8.69 1.07 3.12
C GLY A 70 -9.16 0.71 4.54
N PRO A 71 -8.76 -0.43 5.11
CA PRO A 71 -9.29 -0.92 6.38
C PRO A 71 -9.14 0.06 7.55
N GLY A 72 -8.20 1.01 7.50
CA GLY A 72 -8.08 2.10 8.48
C GLY A 72 -9.30 3.03 8.50
N ALA A 73 -9.85 3.40 7.34
CA ALA A 73 -11.09 4.19 7.25
C ALA A 73 -12.30 3.38 7.75
N ALA A 74 -12.38 2.09 7.40
CA ALA A 74 -13.46 1.22 7.86
C ALA A 74 -13.40 0.97 9.38
N TRP A 75 -12.20 0.83 9.95
CA TRP A 75 -11.99 0.68 11.38
C TRP A 75 -12.35 1.97 12.13
N LYS A 76 -11.97 3.13 11.58
CA LYS A 76 -12.32 4.46 12.12
C LYS A 76 -13.85 4.68 12.10
N GLN A 77 -14.53 4.31 11.02
CA GLN A 77 -15.99 4.37 10.92
C GLN A 77 -16.67 3.46 11.95
N ARG A 78 -16.19 2.22 12.11
CA ARG A 78 -16.71 1.29 13.14
C ARG A 78 -16.54 1.84 14.56
N LEU A 79 -15.43 2.53 14.83
CA LEU A 79 -15.18 3.12 16.14
C LEU A 79 -16.13 4.29 16.42
N ILE A 80 -16.35 5.17 15.43
CA ILE A 80 -17.31 6.27 15.51
C ILE A 80 -18.73 5.74 15.73
N GLU A 81 -19.14 4.71 15.00
CA GLU A 81 -20.47 4.13 15.14
C GLU A 81 -20.66 3.43 16.50
N LYS A 82 -19.59 2.84 17.05
CA LYS A 82 -19.60 2.25 18.39
C LYS A 82 -19.79 3.31 19.48
N GLU A 83 -19.13 4.46 19.36
CA GLU A 83 -19.31 5.59 20.29
C GLU A 83 -20.67 6.28 20.13
N MET A 84 -21.18 6.41 18.90
CA MET A 84 -22.53 6.94 18.67
C MET A 84 -23.61 6.06 19.30
N ARG A 85 -23.48 4.73 19.25
CA ARG A 85 -24.42 3.82 19.95
C ARG A 85 -24.34 3.95 21.47
N LYS A 86 -23.16 4.27 22.00
CA LYS A 86 -22.96 4.45 23.44
C LYS A 86 -23.55 5.76 23.97
N HIS A 87 -23.66 6.78 23.11
CA HIS A 87 -24.25 8.09 23.42
C HIS A 87 -25.70 8.26 22.98
N ARG A 88 -26.32 7.23 22.38
CA ARG A 88 -27.75 7.27 22.04
C ARG A 88 -28.55 6.80 23.27
N PRO A 89 -29.41 7.65 23.86
CA PRO A 89 -30.26 7.29 25.00
C PRO A 89 -31.27 6.20 24.66
#